data_AF-A0A2G9MQ29-F1
#
_entry.id   AF-A0A2G9MQ29-F1
#
_cell.length_a   1.000
_cell.length_b   1.000
_cell.length_c   1.000
_cell.angle_alpha   90.00
_cell.angle_beta   90.00
_cell.angle_gamma   90.00
#
_symmetry.space_group_name_H-M   'P 1'
#
loop_
_entity.id
_entity.type
_entity.pdbx_description
1 polymer ?
#
loop_
_entity_poly.entity_id
_entity_poly.type
_entity_poly.pdbx_seq_one_letter_code
_entity_poly.pdbx_strand_id
1 'polypeptide(L)'
;FEPSSVVVISAGQSQTVYLRVSANDNAVAGDKVFKVVVKADEVSKETTVVAKVKDDSAQGTPLKAVLEWALIILIVVLIILGIVLLVNKMRNNKDEEDDEQTYY
;
A
#
# COMPACT_ATOMS: atom_id res chain seq x y z
N PHE A 1 14.34 -3.35 23.47
CA PHE A 1 15.02 -4.62 23.13
C PHE A 1 16.30 -4.25 22.42
N GLU A 2 17.44 -4.35 23.10
CA GLU A 2 18.74 -4.25 22.45
C GLU A 2 19.10 -5.64 21.91
N PRO A 3 19.31 -5.80 20.59
CA PRO A 3 19.70 -7.09 20.04
C PRO A 3 21.12 -7.43 20.52
N SER A 4 21.23 -8.46 21.36
CA SER A 4 22.51 -9.05 21.77
C SER A 4 22.76 -10.35 21.02
N SER A 5 24.02 -10.62 20.66
CA SER A 5 24.46 -11.90 20.08
C SER A 5 24.73 -12.98 21.14
N VAL A 6 24.67 -12.62 22.42
CA VAL A 6 24.94 -13.51 23.56
C VAL A 6 23.79 -13.44 24.56
N VAL A 7 23.37 -14.60 25.04
CA VAL A 7 22.37 -14.77 26.09
C VAL A 7 22.95 -15.71 27.16
N VAL A 8 22.84 -15.33 28.43
CA VAL A 8 23.29 -16.12 29.57
C VAL A 8 22.08 -16.84 30.17
N ILE A 9 22.11 -18.18 30.17
CA ILE A 9 21.04 -19.02 30.71
C ILE A 9 21.57 -19.72 31.95
N SER A 10 20.85 -19.63 33.07
CA SER A 10 21.22 -20.32 34.30
C SER A 10 20.93 -21.82 34.22
N ALA A 11 21.67 -22.63 34.98
CA ALA A 11 21.45 -24.07 35.02
C ALA A 11 19.99 -24.41 35.38
N GLY A 12 19.39 -25.33 34.62
CA GLY A 12 17.99 -25.75 34.81
C GLY A 12 16.93 -24.78 34.25
N GLN A 13 17.33 -23.67 33.64
CA GLN A 13 16.41 -22.74 32.97
C GLN A 13 16.34 -22.97 31.46
N SER A 14 15.15 -22.69 30.90
CA SER A 14 14.90 -22.66 29.46
C SER A 14 14.53 -21.24 29.06
N GLN A 15 15.16 -20.72 28.00
CA GLN A 15 14.86 -19.41 27.46
C GLN A 15 14.63 -19.49 25.95
N THR A 16 13.59 -18.81 25.48
CA THR A 16 13.28 -18.68 24.05
C THR A 16 13.89 -17.38 23.53
N VAL A 17 14.71 -17.48 22.48
CA VAL A 17 15.30 -16.32 21.79
C VAL A 17 14.63 -16.17 20.42
N TYR A 18 14.21 -14.95 20.09
CA TYR A 18 13.58 -14.63 18.81
C TYR A 18 14.59 -13.96 17.88
N LEU A 19 14.79 -14.54 16.70
CA LEU A 19 15.56 -13.93 15.62
C LEU A 19 14.60 -13.28 14.62
N ARG A 20 14.78 -11.98 14.37
CA ARG A 20 14.05 -11.26 13.33
C ARG A 20 14.95 -11.08 12.12
N VAL A 21 14.52 -11.60 10.98
CA VAL A 21 15.18 -11.41 9.69
C VAL A 21 14.21 -10.69 8.76
N SER A 22 14.66 -9.61 8.16
CA SER A 22 13.89 -8.84 7.18
C SER A 22 14.71 -8.67 5.91
N ALA A 23 14.04 -8.73 4.76
CA ALA A 23 14.65 -8.36 3.50
C ALA A 23 14.97 -6.86 3.51
N ASN A 24 16.07 -6.49 2.84
CA ASN A 24 16.36 -5.10 2.48
C ASN A 24 15.41 -4.69 1.34
N ASP A 25 15.11 -3.40 1.22
CA ASP A 25 14.30 -2.83 0.14
C ASP A 25 14.82 -3.20 -1.27
N ASN A 26 16.13 -3.42 -1.38
CA ASN A 26 16.80 -3.83 -2.62
C ASN A 26 17.12 -5.34 -2.69
N ALA A 27 16.48 -6.17 -1.86
CA ALA A 27 16.74 -7.60 -1.85
C ALA A 27 16.23 -8.26 -3.14
N VAL A 28 17.13 -8.95 -3.86
CA VAL A 28 16.76 -9.74 -5.04
C VAL A 28 15.80 -10.86 -4.63
N ALA A 29 14.68 -10.95 -5.34
CA ALA A 29 13.68 -11.98 -5.14
C ALA A 29 14.25 -13.40 -5.28
N GLY A 30 13.53 -14.35 -4.68
CA GLY A 30 13.87 -15.77 -4.67
C GLY A 30 14.19 -16.31 -3.28
N ASP A 31 14.60 -17.56 -3.25
CA ASP A 31 14.90 -18.27 -2.02
C ASP A 31 16.28 -17.87 -1.48
N LYS A 32 16.31 -17.44 -0.22
CA LYS A 32 17.52 -17.11 0.52
C LYS A 32 17.70 -18.14 1.63
N VAL A 33 18.79 -18.89 1.55
CA VAL A 33 19.11 -19.93 2.52
C VAL A 33 20.03 -19.34 3.59
N PHE A 34 19.64 -19.49 4.85
CA PHE A 34 20.41 -19.05 6.01
C PHE A 34 20.74 -20.24 6.89
N LYS A 35 21.91 -20.20 7.52
CA LYS A 35 22.28 -21.15 8.55
C LYS A 35 22.31 -20.43 9.89
N VAL A 36 21.45 -20.87 10.81
CA VAL A 36 21.46 -20.42 12.19
C VAL A 36 22.33 -21.38 12.98
N VAL A 37 23.36 -20.85 13.64
CA VAL A 37 24.28 -21.63 14.47
C VAL A 37 24.16 -21.14 15.90
N VAL A 38 23.73 -22.04 16.79
CA VAL A 38 23.68 -21.79 18.23
C VAL A 38 24.86 -22.50 18.87
N LYS A 39 25.69 -21.76 19.61
CA LYS A 39 26.87 -22.29 20.28
C LYS A 39 26.73 -22.10 21.79
N ALA A 40 27.12 -23.13 22.54
CA ALA A 40 27.25 -23.11 24.00
C ALA A 40 28.50 -23.91 24.35
N ASP A 41 29.52 -23.25 24.90
CA ASP A 41 30.84 -23.83 25.18
C ASP A 41 31.41 -24.62 24.00
N GLU A 42 31.53 -25.94 24.12
CA GLU A 42 32.04 -26.85 23.07
C GLU A 42 30.94 -27.42 22.16
N VAL A 43 29.67 -27.13 22.44
CA VAL A 43 28.52 -27.66 21.70
C VAL A 43 28.00 -26.64 20.70
N SER A 44 27.82 -27.07 19.45
CA SER A 44 27.17 -26.28 18.41
C SER A 44 25.99 -27.03 17.81
N LYS A 45 24.87 -26.33 17.62
CA LYS A 45 23.72 -26.82 16.87
C LYS A 45 23.46 -25.91 15.69
N GLU A 46 23.32 -26.51 14.51
CA GLU A 46 23.02 -25.80 13.28
C GLU A 46 21.57 -26.06 12.86
N THR A 47 20.93 -25.06 12.28
CA THR A 47 19.61 -25.18 11.67
C THR A 47 19.57 -24.34 10.41
N THR A 48 19.23 -24.97 9.30
CA THR A 48 19.07 -24.29 8.01
C THR A 48 17.64 -23.76 7.88
N VAL A 49 17.50 -22.50 7.52
CA VAL A 49 16.22 -21.82 7.31
C VAL A 49 16.19 -21.26 5.90
N VAL A 50 15.06 -21.39 5.22
CA VAL A 50 14.85 -20.81 3.88
C VAL A 50 13.85 -19.67 4.00
N ALA A 51 14.28 -18.45 3.68
CA ALA A 51 13.38 -17.31 3.54
C ALA A 51 13.06 -17.08 2.07
N LYS A 52 11.78 -16.96 1.74
CA LYS A 52 11.33 -16.68 0.38
C LYS A 52 11.14 -15.17 0.24
N VAL A 53 12.08 -14.51 -0.44
CA VAL A 53 11.95 -13.08 -0.75
C VAL A 53 11.04 -12.98 -1.98
N LYS A 54 9.85 -12.43 -1.79
CA LYS A 54 8.95 -12.17 -2.92
C LYS A 54 9.31 -10.83 -3.53
N ASP A 55 9.30 -10.80 -4.86
CA ASP A 55 9.30 -9.54 -5.57
C ASP A 55 7.92 -8.91 -5.43
N ASP A 56 7.82 -7.81 -4.69
CA ASP A 56 6.56 -7.07 -4.57
C ASP A 56 6.40 -6.04 -5.71
N SER A 57 7.36 -5.96 -6.65
CA SER A 57 7.19 -5.17 -7.88
C SER A 57 6.08 -5.69 -8.80
N ALA A 58 5.55 -6.90 -8.52
CA ALA A 58 4.33 -7.41 -9.12
C ALA A 58 3.04 -6.82 -8.51
N GLN A 59 3.13 -5.93 -7.51
CA GLN A 59 2.01 -5.04 -7.18
C GLN A 59 1.87 -4.02 -8.31
N GLY A 60 1.10 -4.44 -9.32
CA GLY A 60 0.66 -3.56 -10.41
C GLY A 60 0.15 -2.24 -9.85
N THR A 61 0.28 -1.19 -10.66
CA THR A 61 -0.06 0.21 -10.35
C THR A 61 -1.14 0.28 -9.29
N PRO A 62 -0.93 0.94 -8.13
CA PRO A 62 -1.82 0.86 -6.98
C PRO A 62 -3.24 1.24 -7.41
N LEU A 63 -4.05 0.23 -7.73
CA LEU A 63 -5.34 0.41 -8.40
C LEU A 63 -6.25 1.26 -7.53
N LYS A 64 -6.06 1.18 -6.21
CA LYS A 64 -6.73 2.04 -5.24
C LYS A 64 -6.44 3.53 -5.49
N ALA A 65 -5.17 3.93 -5.65
CA ALA A 65 -4.81 5.32 -5.86
C ALA A 65 -5.30 5.82 -7.23
N VAL A 66 -5.12 5.03 -8.29
CA VAL A 66 -5.57 5.41 -9.64
C VAL A 66 -7.09 5.52 -9.71
N LEU A 67 -7.82 4.56 -9.12
CA LEU A 67 -9.29 4.57 -9.09
C LEU A 67 -9.83 5.72 -8.25
N GLU A 68 -9.19 6.05 -7.13
CA GLU A 68 -9.56 7.19 -6.28
C GLU A 68 -9.41 8.53 -7.02
N TRP A 69 -8.27 8.74 -7.68
CA TRP A 69 -8.06 9.94 -8.51
C TRP A 69 -9.02 10.00 -9.70
N ALA A 70 -9.24 8.87 -10.39
CA ALA A 70 -10.20 8.80 -11.50
C ALA A 70 -11.64 9.12 -11.05
N LEU A 71 -12.05 8.66 -9.87
CA LEU A 71 -13.37 8.93 -9.31
C LEU A 71 -13.54 10.40 -8.94
N ILE A 72 -12.53 11.02 -8.32
CA ILE A 72 -12.57 12.45 -7.98
C ILE A 72 -12.71 13.29 -9.25
N ILE A 73 -11.89 13.02 -10.27
CA ILE A 73 -11.94 13.73 -11.55
C ILE A 73 -13.32 13.56 -12.20
N LEU A 74 -13.87 12.34 -12.19
CA LEU A 74 -15.21 12.07 -12.72
C LEU A 74 -16.29 12.91 -12.03
N ILE A 75 -16.26 13.01 -10.69
CA ILE A 75 -17.21 13.84 -9.94
C ILE A 75 -17.09 15.32 -10.31
N VAL A 76 -15.86 15.84 -10.43
CA VAL A 76 -15.63 17.24 -10.83
C VAL A 76 -16.22 17.52 -12.22
N VAL A 77 -16.03 16.60 -13.17
CA VAL A 77 -16.62 16.72 -14.51
C VAL A 77 -18.14 16.74 -14.46
N LEU A 78 -18.77 15.88 -13.66
CA LEU A 78 -20.22 15.85 -13.51
C LEU A 78 -20.78 17.15 -12.90
N ILE A 79 -20.06 17.75 -11.94
CA ILE A 79 -20.45 19.04 -11.35
C ILE A 79 -20.43 20.13 -12.42
N ILE A 80 -19.36 20.20 -13.23
CA ILE A 80 -19.24 21.19 -14.31
C ILE A 80 -20.37 21.00 -15.33
N LEU A 81 -20.63 19.77 -15.77
CA LEU A 81 -21.71 19.47 -16.71
C LEU A 81 -23.08 19.83 -16.14
N GLY A 82 -23.35 19.53 -14.86
CA GLY A 82 -24.59 19.88 -14.19
C GLY A 82 -24.83 21.39 -14.18
N ILE A 83 -23.80 22.18 -13.89
CA ILE A 83 -23.87 23.65 -13.92
C ILE A 83 -24.12 24.16 -15.34
N VAL A 84 -23.38 23.63 -16.33
CA VAL A 84 -23.54 24.02 -17.74
C VAL A 84 -24.96 23.75 -18.22
N LEU A 85 -25.53 22.58 -17.91
CA LEU A 85 -26.89 22.24 -18.29
C LEU A 85 -27.94 23.12 -17.60
N LEU A 86 -27.74 23.44 -16.32
CA LEU A 86 -28.62 24.34 -15.57
C LEU A 86 -28.62 25.76 -16.16
N VAL A 87 -27.43 26.31 -16.43
CA VAL A 87 -27.29 27.65 -17.02
C VAL A 87 -27.84 27.69 -18.44
N ASN A 88 -27.60 26.65 -19.24
CA ASN A 88 -28.14 26.57 -20.60
C ASN A 88 -29.67 26.53 -20.60
N LYS A 89 -30.27 25.72 -19.71
CA LYS A 89 -31.73 25.65 -19.55
C LYS A 89 -32.32 27.00 -19.11
N MET A 90 -31.68 27.69 -18.17
CA MET A 90 -32.16 29.01 -17.72
C MET A 90 -32.01 30.12 -18.76
N ARG A 91 -31.07 29.98 -19.71
CA ARG A 91 -30.93 30.93 -20.83
C ARG A 91 -31.98 30.67 -21.91
N ASN A 92 -32.18 29.42 -22.30
CA ASN A 92 -33.22 29.04 -23.27
C ASN A 92 -34.63 29.46 -22.83
N ASN A 93 -34.94 29.34 -21.54
CA ASN A 93 -36.25 29.75 -21.02
C ASN A 93 -36.47 31.28 -21.01
N LYS A 94 -35.42 32.10 -21.09
CA LYS A 94 -35.55 33.56 -21.13
C LYS A 94 -35.79 34.08 -22.55
N ASP A 95 -35.18 33.44 -23.54
CA ASP A 95 -35.34 33.83 -24.93
C ASP A 95 -36.77 33.52 -25.44
N GLU A 96 -37.45 32.52 -24.88
CA GLU A 96 -38.86 32.20 -25.22
C GLU A 96 -39.89 33.16 -24.58
N GLU A 97 -39.57 33.84 -23.48
CA GLU A 97 -40.50 34.76 -22.78
C GLU A 97 -40.45 36.21 -23.32
N ASP A 98 -39.37 36.61 -24.01
CA ASP A 98 -39.21 37.95 -24.59
C ASP A 98 -39.85 38.09 -25.99
N ASP A 99 -39.99 37.00 -26.75
CA ASP A 99 -40.63 37.00 -28.07
C ASP A 99 -42.18 37.10 -27.99
N GLU A 100 -42.80 36.78 -26.85
CA GLU A 100 -44.26 36.86 -26.66
C GLU A 100 -44.75 38.23 -26.14
N GLN A 101 -43.87 39.11 -25.66
CA GLN A 101 -44.26 40.35 -24.96
C GLN A 101 -44.15 41.64 -25.79
N THR A 102 -43.76 41.56 -27.07
CA THR A 102 -43.65 42.74 -27.95
C THR A 102 -44.74 42.78 -29.02
N TYR A 103 -46.01 42.86 -28.61
CA TYR A 103 -47.14 43.19 -29.50
C TYR A 103 -48.24 43.94 -28.73
N TYR A 104 -48.05 45.24 -28.55
CA TYR A 104 -49.13 46.21 -28.27
C TYR A 104 -48.78 47.57 -28.87
#